data_AF-A0AAP6DBE3-F1
#
_entry.id   AF-A0AAP6DBE3-F1
#
_cell.length_a   1.000
_cell.length_b   1.000
_cell.length_c   1.000
_cell.angle_alpha   90.00
_cell.angle_beta   90.00
_cell.angle_gamma   90.00
#
_symmetry.space_group_name_H-M   'P 1'
#
loop_
_entity.id
_entity.type
_entity.pdbx_description
1 polymer ?
#
loop_
_entity_poly.entity_id
_entity_poly.type
_entity_poly.pdbx_seq_one_letter_code
_entity_poly.pdbx_strand_id
1 'polypeptide(L)'
;LNGENPNTFNPAFSNGSIMDIGYYCVGSAIELFGEPNSVQASAHVLPSGVDGCGSVTLAYDGFNVNLLHSKVSDSLIPSEFQGEQGSVLVDMIATGRGVERILRGEEKETLTLPQTENHMFYEAEAFAKQLKLGVIDEQMKQRSLTVAKVLTEVRKQTGVVFPADQ
;
A
#
# COMPACT_ATOMS: atom_id res chain seq x y z
N LEU A 1 -0.02 -18.74 -16.58
CA LEU A 1 0.38 -17.82 -17.66
C LEU A 1 0.63 -18.65 -18.92
N ASN A 2 0.07 -18.29 -20.07
CA ASN A 2 0.16 -19.04 -21.34
C ASN A 2 1.57 -19.00 -21.98
N GLY A 3 2.63 -19.22 -21.19
CA GLY A 3 4.03 -19.14 -21.66
C GLY A 3 4.54 -17.73 -21.95
N GLU A 4 3.71 -16.69 -21.81
CA GLU A 4 4.11 -15.30 -21.97
C GLU A 4 4.77 -14.77 -20.68
N ASN A 5 5.79 -13.91 -20.83
CA ASN A 5 6.44 -13.17 -19.74
C ASN A 5 5.84 -11.74 -19.68
N PRO A 6 4.66 -11.55 -19.07
CA PRO A 6 4.02 -10.24 -19.01
C PRO A 6 4.88 -9.26 -18.22
N ASN A 7 4.82 -7.97 -18.59
CA ASN A 7 5.59 -6.89 -17.93
C ASN A 7 5.45 -6.91 -16.40
N THR A 8 4.28 -7.33 -15.90
CA THR A 8 3.96 -7.41 -14.47
C THR A 8 4.85 -8.37 -13.67
N PHE A 9 5.46 -9.36 -14.33
CA PHE A 9 6.38 -10.33 -13.72
C PHE A 9 7.82 -10.23 -14.24
N ASN A 10 8.14 -9.17 -15.00
CA ASN A 10 9.44 -9.00 -15.62
C ASN A 10 10.27 -7.95 -14.85
N PRO A 11 11.43 -8.32 -14.28
CA PRO A 11 12.25 -7.42 -13.47
C PRO A 11 12.81 -6.23 -14.28
N ALA A 12 12.89 -6.33 -15.62
CA ALA A 12 13.29 -5.21 -16.47
C ALA A 12 12.35 -4.01 -16.39
N PHE A 13 11.11 -4.22 -15.91
CA PHE A 13 10.11 -3.17 -15.70
C PHE A 13 9.91 -2.82 -14.22
N SER A 14 10.83 -3.23 -13.33
CA SER A 14 10.80 -2.93 -11.88
C SER A 14 9.47 -3.27 -11.20
N ASN A 15 8.87 -4.38 -11.63
CA ASN A 15 7.54 -4.81 -11.18
C ASN A 15 7.64 -5.93 -10.14
N GLY A 16 6.48 -6.41 -9.68
CA GLY A 16 6.31 -7.35 -8.58
C GLY A 16 5.02 -7.04 -7.85
N SER A 17 4.58 -7.93 -6.97
CA SER A 17 3.35 -7.69 -6.21
C SER A 17 3.51 -6.54 -5.21
N ILE A 18 4.68 -6.37 -4.58
CA ILE A 18 4.97 -5.28 -3.66
C ILE A 18 5.04 -3.93 -4.36
N MET A 19 5.64 -3.87 -5.55
CA MET A 19 5.84 -2.60 -6.28
C MET A 19 4.58 -2.07 -6.94
N ASP A 20 3.64 -2.94 -7.29
CA ASP A 20 2.42 -2.58 -8.01
C ASP A 20 1.23 -2.40 -7.06
N ILE A 21 0.76 -3.50 -6.44
CA ILE A 21 -0.43 -3.50 -5.60
C ILE A 21 -0.11 -3.33 -4.11
N GLY A 22 1.04 -3.84 -3.65
CA GLY A 22 1.51 -3.65 -2.28
C GLY A 22 1.87 -2.19 -1.99
N TYR A 23 2.17 -1.42 -3.03
CA TYR A 23 2.39 0.03 -2.96
C TYR A 23 1.23 0.73 -2.27
N TYR A 24 -0.02 0.40 -2.61
CA TYR A 24 -1.20 1.05 -2.01
C TYR A 24 -1.27 0.80 -0.51
N CYS A 25 -1.00 -0.43 -0.07
CA CYS A 25 -0.97 -0.80 1.34
C CYS A 25 0.13 -0.05 2.11
N VAL A 26 1.35 0.01 1.56
CA VAL A 26 2.47 0.75 2.17
C VAL A 26 2.17 2.25 2.19
N GLY A 27 1.73 2.81 1.06
CA GLY A 27 1.40 4.22 0.90
C GLY A 27 0.34 4.68 1.90
N SER A 28 -0.74 3.92 2.07
CA SER A 28 -1.78 4.21 3.06
C SER A 28 -1.25 4.14 4.50
N ALA A 29 -0.40 3.16 4.82
CA ALA A 29 0.20 3.09 6.16
C ALA A 29 1.08 4.31 6.46
N ILE A 30 1.92 4.73 5.50
CA ILE A 30 2.79 5.91 5.66
C ILE A 30 1.97 7.20 5.73
N GLU A 31 0.90 7.34 4.93
CA GLU A 31 0.01 8.50 5.00
C GLU A 31 -0.65 8.64 6.38
N LEU A 32 -1.08 7.52 6.97
CA LEU A 32 -1.80 7.53 8.25
C LEU A 32 -0.86 7.63 9.46
N PHE A 33 0.30 6.98 9.41
CA PHE A 33 1.14 6.75 10.59
C PHE A 33 2.57 7.27 10.47
N GLY A 34 2.98 7.76 9.30
CA GLY A 34 4.33 8.27 9.06
C GLY A 34 5.36 7.16 8.83
N GLU A 35 6.65 7.46 9.08
CA GLU A 35 7.75 6.50 8.89
C GLU A 35 7.75 5.44 10.01
N PRO A 36 7.78 4.13 9.69
CA PRO A 36 7.80 3.08 10.70
C PRO A 36 9.16 2.97 11.38
N ASN A 37 9.16 2.51 12.62
CA ASN A 37 10.37 2.24 13.40
C ASN A 37 11.17 1.05 12.84
N SER A 38 10.49 0.06 12.25
CA SER A 38 11.13 -1.09 11.62
C SER A 38 10.23 -1.74 10.57
N VAL A 39 10.86 -2.46 9.63
CA VAL A 39 10.20 -3.21 8.55
C VAL A 39 10.65 -4.66 8.63
N GLN A 40 9.70 -5.60 8.57
CA GLN A 40 9.96 -7.03 8.40
C GLN A 40 9.14 -7.54 7.22
N ALA A 41 9.77 -8.22 6.26
CA ALA A 41 9.09 -8.68 5.06
C ALA A 41 9.44 -10.12 4.69
N SER A 42 8.47 -10.81 4.08
CA SER A 42 8.64 -12.11 3.48
C SER A 42 7.84 -12.18 2.18
N ALA A 43 8.36 -12.85 1.17
CA ALA A 43 7.69 -12.96 -0.12
C ALA A 43 7.97 -14.30 -0.80
N HIS A 44 7.04 -14.72 -1.64
CA HIS A 44 7.28 -15.78 -2.61
C HIS A 44 7.81 -15.16 -3.90
N VAL A 45 9.12 -15.30 -4.12
CA VAL A 45 9.79 -14.84 -5.34
C VAL A 45 9.57 -15.87 -6.45
N LEU A 46 9.05 -15.40 -7.58
CA LEU A 46 8.80 -16.22 -8.76
C LEU A 46 10.12 -16.54 -9.49
N PRO A 47 10.15 -17.56 -10.37
CA PRO A 47 11.33 -17.86 -11.18
C PRO A 47 11.83 -16.70 -12.05
N SER A 48 10.98 -15.71 -12.34
CA SER A 48 11.35 -14.50 -13.07
C SER A 48 12.16 -13.49 -12.26
N GLY A 49 12.26 -13.66 -10.93
CA GLY A 49 13.03 -12.79 -10.03
C GLY A 49 12.23 -11.68 -9.35
N VAL A 50 10.93 -11.55 -9.64
CA VAL A 50 10.03 -10.65 -8.90
C VAL A 50 9.14 -11.42 -7.93
N ASP A 51 8.60 -10.75 -6.92
CA ASP A 51 7.65 -11.34 -5.98
C ASP A 51 6.24 -11.49 -6.59
N GLY A 52 5.63 -12.65 -6.37
CA GLY A 52 4.23 -12.91 -6.75
C GLY A 52 3.24 -12.58 -5.63
N CYS A 53 3.65 -12.80 -4.38
CA CYS A 53 2.91 -12.44 -3.18
C CYS A 53 3.86 -12.31 -1.98
N GLY A 54 3.39 -11.69 -0.89
CA GLY A 54 4.15 -11.55 0.33
C GLY A 54 3.39 -10.86 1.46
N SER A 55 4.10 -10.70 2.57
CA SER A 55 3.64 -9.97 3.74
C SER A 55 4.71 -9.01 4.23
N VAL A 56 4.26 -7.88 4.80
CA VAL A 56 5.11 -6.86 5.41
C VAL A 56 4.53 -6.50 6.76
N THR A 57 5.36 -6.49 7.79
CA THR A 57 5.04 -5.95 9.12
C THR A 57 5.80 -4.65 9.32
N LEU A 58 5.06 -3.58 9.57
CA LEU A 58 5.60 -2.25 9.93
C LEU A 58 5.38 -2.02 11.42
N ALA A 59 6.45 -1.76 12.16
CA ALA A 59 6.35 -1.47 13.59
C ALA A 59 6.26 0.04 13.86
N TYR A 60 5.35 0.43 14.75
CA TYR A 60 5.18 1.79 15.27
C TYR A 60 5.16 1.76 16.80
N ASP A 61 5.15 2.94 17.43
CA ASP A 61 5.04 3.02 18.89
C ASP A 61 3.64 2.58 19.35
N GLY A 62 3.58 1.40 19.98
CA GLY A 62 2.36 0.85 20.58
C GLY A 62 1.50 -0.02 19.65
N PHE A 63 1.83 -0.16 18.37
CA PHE A 63 1.08 -1.01 17.43
C PHE A 63 1.92 -1.46 16.23
N ASN A 64 1.39 -2.42 15.47
CA ASN A 64 1.96 -2.88 14.21
C ASN A 64 0.94 -2.77 13.08
N VAL A 65 1.42 -2.59 11.86
CA VAL A 65 0.60 -2.68 10.64
C VAL A 65 1.06 -3.90 9.84
N ASN A 66 0.15 -4.83 9.60
CA ASN A 66 0.40 -6.03 8.80
C ASN A 66 -0.21 -5.87 7.41
N LEU A 67 0.63 -5.95 6.39
CA LEU A 67 0.25 -5.79 4.99
C LEU A 67 0.37 -7.14 4.29
N LEU A 68 -0.61 -7.45 3.44
CA LEU A 68 -0.60 -8.60 2.54
C LEU A 68 -0.72 -8.09 1.11
N HIS A 69 0.07 -8.65 0.20
CA HIS A 69 0.02 -8.30 -1.22
C HIS A 69 0.15 -9.57 -2.06
N SER A 70 -0.62 -9.67 -3.16
CA SER A 70 -0.58 -10.85 -4.04
C SER A 70 -1.14 -10.57 -5.42
N LYS A 71 -0.41 -10.99 -6.46
CA LYS A 71 -0.86 -11.04 -7.86
C LYS A 71 -1.26 -12.44 -8.30
N VAL A 72 -1.13 -13.41 -7.41
CA VAL A 72 -1.35 -14.84 -7.68
C VAL A 72 -2.51 -15.41 -6.85
N SER A 73 -3.16 -14.58 -6.05
CA SER A 73 -4.32 -14.92 -5.23
C SER A 73 -5.14 -13.67 -4.90
N ASP A 74 -6.45 -13.83 -4.78
CA ASP A 74 -7.34 -12.77 -4.31
C ASP A 74 -7.54 -12.85 -2.79
N SER A 75 -7.65 -11.69 -2.15
CA SER A 75 -8.03 -11.56 -0.73
C SER A 75 -9.39 -10.90 -0.62
N LEU A 76 -10.23 -11.40 0.29
CA LEU A 76 -11.51 -10.79 0.67
C LEU A 76 -11.42 -10.04 2.01
N ILE A 77 -10.23 -9.98 2.60
CA ILE A 77 -10.01 -9.37 3.91
C ILE A 77 -10.01 -7.84 3.74
N PRO A 78 -10.88 -7.09 4.44
CA PRO A 78 -10.82 -5.64 4.44
C PRO A 78 -9.58 -5.14 5.19
N SER A 79 -9.21 -3.87 5.00
CA SER A 79 -8.23 -3.26 5.89
C SER A 79 -8.87 -2.96 7.23
N GLU A 80 -8.28 -3.46 8.32
CA GLU A 80 -8.82 -3.31 9.68
C GLU A 80 -7.89 -2.46 10.54
N PHE A 81 -8.48 -1.48 11.23
CA PHE A 81 -7.84 -0.65 12.23
C PHE A 81 -8.43 -0.98 13.59
N GLN A 82 -7.64 -1.60 14.46
CA GLN A 82 -8.09 -2.08 15.76
C GLN A 82 -7.73 -1.07 16.86
N GLY A 83 -8.68 -0.79 17.74
CA GLY A 83 -8.49 0.02 18.93
C GLY A 83 -9.12 -0.63 20.17
N GLU A 84 -8.91 -0.04 21.33
CA GLU A 84 -9.40 -0.58 22.61
C GLU A 84 -10.93 -0.70 22.67
N GLN A 85 -11.65 0.14 21.92
CA GLN A 85 -13.11 0.23 21.95
C GLN A 85 -13.80 -0.51 20.79
N GLY A 86 -13.04 -1.01 19.82
CA GLY A 86 -13.60 -1.63 18.61
C GLY A 86 -12.67 -1.54 17.41
N SER A 87 -13.23 -1.73 16.21
CA SER A 87 -12.49 -1.70 14.96
C SER A 87 -13.13 -0.75 13.94
N VAL A 88 -12.31 -0.22 13.04
CA VAL A 88 -12.74 0.40 11.78
C VAL A 88 -12.33 -0.51 10.63
N LEU A 89 -13.28 -0.85 9.77
CA LEU A 89 -13.06 -1.63 8.56
C LEU A 89 -13.11 -0.70 7.35
N VAL A 90 -12.12 -0.83 6.48
CA VAL A 90 -12.05 -0.12 5.20
C VAL A 90 -12.06 -1.12 4.06
N ASP A 91 -13.10 -1.06 3.24
CA ASP A 91 -13.16 -1.77 1.96
C ASP A 91 -12.27 -1.05 0.94
N MET A 92 -11.36 -1.82 0.32
CA MET A 92 -10.40 -1.35 -0.68
C MET A 92 -9.66 -0.07 -0.27
N ILE A 93 -8.65 -0.20 0.60
CA ILE A 93 -7.89 0.94 1.15
C ILE A 93 -7.28 1.87 0.08
N ALA A 94 -6.98 1.35 -1.11
CA ALA A 94 -6.46 2.12 -2.24
C ALA A 94 -7.44 3.20 -2.75
N THR A 95 -8.75 2.99 -2.57
CA THR A 95 -9.80 3.90 -3.06
C THR A 95 -10.74 4.36 -1.94
N GLY A 96 -10.66 3.78 -0.74
CA GLY A 96 -11.51 4.12 0.39
C GLY A 96 -13.00 3.86 0.11
N ARG A 97 -13.30 2.79 -0.64
CA ARG A 97 -14.64 2.52 -1.19
C ARG A 97 -15.73 2.41 -0.13
N GLY A 98 -15.39 1.86 1.04
CA GLY A 98 -16.32 1.73 2.16
C GLY A 98 -15.60 1.87 3.49
N VAL A 99 -16.24 2.51 4.46
CA VAL A 99 -15.71 2.66 5.83
C VAL A 99 -16.81 2.32 6.81
N GLU A 100 -16.53 1.41 7.73
CA GLU A 100 -17.48 0.94 8.73
C GLU A 100 -16.81 0.92 10.11
N ARG A 101 -17.55 1.35 11.13
CA ARG A 101 -17.10 1.32 12.53
C ARG A 101 -17.90 0.28 13.30
N ILE A 102 -17.20 -0.52 14.09
CA ILE A 102 -17.79 -1.57 14.92
C ILE A 102 -17.25 -1.39 16.34
N LEU A 103 -18.06 -0.79 17.22
CA LEU A 103 -17.75 -0.66 18.64
C LEU A 103 -18.16 -1.92 19.42
N ARG A 104 -17.48 -2.20 20.53
CA ARG A 104 -17.74 -3.40 21.35
C ARG A 104 -19.18 -3.41 21.87
N GLY A 105 -19.93 -4.44 21.49
CA GLY A 105 -21.32 -4.62 21.93
C GLY A 105 -22.33 -3.71 21.25
N GLU A 106 -21.90 -2.96 20.22
CA GLU A 106 -22.77 -2.11 19.41
C GLU A 106 -22.93 -2.70 18.00
N GLU A 107 -23.98 -2.25 17.33
CA GLU A 107 -24.20 -2.55 15.92
C GLU A 107 -23.19 -1.78 15.04
N LYS A 108 -23.00 -2.30 13.82
CA LYS A 108 -22.13 -1.68 12.84
C LYS A 108 -22.69 -0.32 12.38
N GLU A 109 -21.82 0.67 12.33
CA GLU A 109 -22.12 2.00 11.79
C GLU A 109 -21.40 2.22 10.47
N THR A 110 -22.13 2.64 9.43
CA THR A 110 -21.54 3.02 8.13
C THR A 110 -21.03 4.45 8.18
N LEU A 111 -19.73 4.63 7.96
CA LEU A 111 -19.06 5.93 7.85
C LEU A 111 -18.70 6.30 6.40
N THR A 112 -19.03 5.43 5.44
CA THR A 112 -18.75 5.64 4.00
C THR A 112 -19.29 6.97 3.50
N LEU A 113 -18.40 7.75 2.87
CA LEU A 113 -18.76 9.00 2.21
C LEU A 113 -18.88 8.82 0.69
N PRO A 114 -19.72 9.62 0.00
CA PRO A 114 -19.76 9.63 -1.45
C PRO A 114 -18.39 9.90 -2.06
N GLN A 115 -18.03 9.09 -3.07
CA GLN A 115 -16.78 9.22 -3.82
C GLN A 115 -17.07 9.64 -5.27
N THR A 116 -16.07 10.22 -5.93
CA THR A 116 -16.14 10.47 -7.38
C THR A 116 -15.97 9.16 -8.14
N GLU A 117 -16.66 9.03 -9.28
CA GLU A 117 -16.55 7.82 -10.13
C GLU A 117 -15.12 7.60 -10.63
N ASN A 118 -14.41 8.68 -10.97
CA ASN A 118 -13.00 8.60 -11.34
C ASN A 118 -12.14 8.59 -10.06
N HIS A 119 -11.46 7.48 -9.80
CA HIS A 119 -10.59 7.32 -8.63
C HIS A 119 -9.36 8.25 -8.64
N MET A 120 -8.97 8.77 -9.80
CA MET A 120 -7.84 9.69 -9.94
C MET A 120 -8.23 11.18 -9.78
N PHE A 121 -9.49 11.47 -9.46
CA PHE A 121 -9.98 12.86 -9.40
C PHE A 121 -9.21 13.71 -8.38
N TYR A 122 -9.07 13.22 -7.14
CA TYR A 122 -8.46 14.00 -6.06
C TYR A 122 -6.95 14.22 -6.25
N GLU A 123 -6.23 13.23 -6.79
CA GLU A 123 -4.80 13.41 -7.11
C GLU A 123 -4.60 14.41 -8.26
N ALA A 124 -5.44 14.38 -9.30
CA ALA A 124 -5.39 15.34 -10.38
C ALA A 124 -5.69 16.78 -9.89
N GLU A 125 -6.67 16.93 -9.01
CA GLU A 125 -6.97 18.22 -8.37
C GLU A 125 -5.79 18.72 -7.52
N ALA A 126 -5.17 17.84 -6.73
CA ALA A 126 -4.00 18.19 -5.90
C ALA A 126 -2.81 18.65 -6.75
N PHE A 127 -2.53 17.99 -7.87
CA PHE A 127 -1.48 18.41 -8.80
C PHE A 127 -1.80 19.75 -9.47
N ALA A 128 -3.03 19.93 -9.95
CA ALA A 128 -3.46 21.19 -10.57
C ALA A 128 -3.34 22.37 -9.58
N LYS A 129 -3.69 22.15 -8.32
CA LYS A 129 -3.55 23.16 -7.24
C LYS A 129 -2.10 23.56 -7.02
N GLN A 130 -1.18 22.59 -6.90
CA GLN A 130 0.25 22.86 -6.71
C GLN A 130 0.86 23.62 -7.91
N LEU A 131 0.51 23.22 -9.13
CA LEU A 131 0.94 23.91 -10.35
C LEU A 131 0.47 25.37 -10.38
N LYS A 132 -0.79 25.63 -10.03
CA LYS A 132 -1.35 26.98 -9.99
C LYS A 132 -0.67 27.86 -8.93
N LEU A 133 -0.28 27.28 -7.81
CA LEU A 133 0.40 27.98 -6.72
C LEU A 133 1.91 28.11 -6.94
N GLY A 134 2.49 27.31 -7.84
CA GLY A 134 3.94 27.28 -8.08
C GLY A 134 4.74 26.73 -6.89
N VAL A 135 4.12 25.90 -6.05
CA VAL A 135 4.74 25.32 -4.85
C VAL A 135 4.59 23.81 -4.85
N ILE A 136 5.62 23.13 -4.37
CA ILE A 136 5.58 21.69 -4.09
C ILE A 136 5.18 21.50 -2.64
N ASP A 137 4.26 20.56 -2.40
CA ASP A 137 3.92 20.12 -1.06
C ASP A 137 5.05 19.25 -0.49
N GLU A 138 5.81 19.81 0.45
CA GLU A 138 6.94 19.12 1.07
C GLU A 138 6.51 17.90 1.89
N GLN A 139 5.28 17.87 2.43
CA GLN A 139 4.77 16.69 3.14
C GLN A 139 4.49 15.56 2.15
N MET A 140 3.88 15.85 1.00
CA MET A 140 3.65 14.84 -0.05
C MET A 140 4.98 14.30 -0.61
N LYS A 141 5.96 15.18 -0.80
CA LYS A 141 7.32 14.78 -1.23
C LYS A 141 8.01 13.90 -0.20
N GLN A 142 7.93 14.25 1.08
CA GLN A 142 8.50 13.45 2.15
C GLN A 142 7.82 12.08 2.26
N ARG A 143 6.49 12.03 2.13
CA ARG A 143 5.73 10.77 2.08
C ARG A 143 6.21 9.88 0.94
N SER A 144 6.32 10.42 -0.28
CA SER A 144 6.81 9.67 -1.44
C SER A 144 8.21 9.10 -1.20
N LEU A 145 9.10 9.88 -0.58
CA LEU A 145 10.44 9.40 -0.21
C LEU A 145 10.38 8.27 0.83
N THR A 146 9.57 8.40 1.87
CA THR A 146 9.41 7.38 2.92
C THR A 146 8.83 6.08 2.35
N VAL A 147 7.81 6.17 1.49
CA VAL A 147 7.26 4.99 0.79
C VAL A 147 8.34 4.30 -0.06
N ALA A 148 9.12 5.07 -0.82
CA ALA A 148 10.21 4.53 -1.63
C ALA A 148 11.29 3.83 -0.78
N LYS A 149 11.66 4.39 0.38
CA LYS A 149 12.57 3.76 1.34
C LYS A 149 12.02 2.43 1.85
N VAL A 150 10.76 2.40 2.28
CA VAL A 150 10.12 1.19 2.82
C VAL A 150 10.03 0.10 1.75
N LEU A 151 9.59 0.43 0.52
CA LEU A 151 9.55 -0.53 -0.58
C LEU A 151 10.95 -1.07 -0.94
N THR A 152 11.97 -0.21 -0.91
CA THR A 152 13.36 -0.63 -1.13
C THR A 152 13.84 -1.57 -0.03
N GLU A 153 13.54 -1.29 1.23
CA GLU A 153 13.88 -2.17 2.35
C GLU A 153 13.16 -3.52 2.26
N VAL A 154 11.86 -3.52 1.91
CA VAL A 154 11.10 -4.76 1.67
C VAL A 154 11.78 -5.61 0.59
N ARG A 155 12.10 -5.02 -0.56
CA ARG A 155 12.78 -5.73 -1.67
C ARG A 155 14.15 -6.29 -1.25
N LYS A 156 14.90 -5.52 -0.46
CA LYS A 156 16.20 -5.93 0.06
C LYS A 156 16.10 -7.14 0.98
N GLN A 157 15.07 -7.21 1.82
CA GLN A 157 14.81 -8.36 2.70
C GLN A 157 14.31 -9.59 1.92
N THR A 158 13.52 -9.40 0.87
CA THR A 158 12.94 -10.50 0.08
C THR A 158 13.84 -11.00 -1.04
N GLY A 159 14.96 -10.33 -1.32
CA GLY A 159 15.90 -10.69 -2.37
C GLY A 159 15.47 -10.29 -3.79
N VAL A 160 14.46 -9.41 -3.92
CA VAL A 160 14.02 -8.88 -5.22
C VAL A 160 14.99 -7.77 -5.66
N VAL A 161 15.70 -7.99 -6.76
CA VAL A 161 16.68 -7.05 -7.34
C VAL A 161 16.30 -6.73 -8.77
N PHE A 162 16.26 -5.45 -9.12
CA PHE A 162 16.00 -4.99 -10.48
C PHE A 162 17.30 -4.60 -11.20
N PRO A 163 17.32 -4.58 -12.54
CA PRO A 163 18.50 -4.14 -13.29
C PRO A 163 18.97 -2.73 -12.93
N ALA A 164 18.06 -1.85 -12.51
CA ALA A 164 18.38 -0.48 -12.10
C ALA A 164 19.05 -0.38 -10.71
N ASP A 165 19.10 -1.47 -9.94
CA ASP A 165 19.81 -1.53 -8.65
C ASP A 165 21.31 -1.91 -8.83
N GLN A 166 21.76 -2.17 -10.07
CA GLN A 166 23.13 -2.61 -10.42
C GLN A 166 23.99 -1.48 -11.00
#